data_AF-A0A2V7TYD3-F1
#
_entry.id   AF-A0A2V7TYD3-F1
#
_cell.length_a   1.000
_cell.length_b   1.000
_cell.length_c   1.000
_cell.angle_alpha   90.00
_cell.angle_beta   90.00
_cell.angle_gamma   90.00
#
_symmetry.space_group_name_H-M   'P 1'
#
loop_
_entity.id
_entity.type
_entity.pdbx_description
1 polymer ?
#
loop_
_entity_poly.entity_id
_entity_poly.type
_entity_poly.pdbx_seq_one_letter_code
_entity_poly.pdbx_strand_id
1 'polypeptide(L)'
;MVPLALLVLLPTFAGRPFFDERLLLDRRLETLRRILPDAPNPPGDRALVLEMAQSTGLESLDVQPRPPFDSRSPSADVVVDLTAVGGYDEVDRFFRQAALSPRLIDVESLVLSPAPGDAVRLSAVLRLPYRPATAPLPAPPEGLRGQLAGVPKPQADEYLRDQALAVAKADTIDTLRRNRRNPRLFLSEMAAVTRGRPLVLAQASLGEDFFLRGLAVGEATLRGFESRLERGFFRIAQVLLARQGPCYRFEVRGRSPIVGLDAEIPLPTSQPFSVEQCRSDRDPPGATVLRAPPIRRPRRGSLDLRLRDVDWADVFGALHRLTGEAFLVDADVTGRVSVDFPGVELEEALTLLQKGGIKLSPGPLRRVSRARAAAARPALAADAPKITLAVKRGDVRDVLAALAEVDPSLAAAPRDVPGRISVWAREMPASDLRNAVTEAVGPAASTEATPAPSENGPRRLDLRPEELAVEEFELAGLVASGGRWTALVYSPAGVLYVYRPGDRLANGVVSAIESTDVLLQTEEGPLRITLPLPTR
;
A
#
# COMPACT_ATOMS: atom_id res chain seq x y z
N MET A 1 35.63 -11.56 11.55
CA MET A 1 34.52 -12.30 12.17
C MET A 1 35.00 -13.72 12.41
N VAL A 2 35.13 -14.08 13.68
CA VAL A 2 35.61 -15.39 14.15
C VAL A 2 34.62 -16.45 13.65
N PRO A 3 35.07 -17.55 13.02
CA PRO A 3 34.16 -18.62 12.67
C PRO A 3 33.60 -19.14 13.99
N LEU A 4 32.27 -19.10 14.14
CA LEU A 4 31.62 -19.87 15.17
C LEU A 4 31.90 -21.33 14.79
N ALA A 5 33.01 -21.83 15.31
CA ALA A 5 33.24 -23.23 15.48
C ALA A 5 32.00 -23.71 16.23
N LEU A 6 31.08 -24.32 15.50
CA LEU A 6 30.29 -25.38 16.08
C LEU A 6 31.35 -26.31 16.62
N LEU A 7 31.58 -26.18 17.92
CA LEU A 7 32.38 -27.07 18.71
C LEU A 7 31.88 -28.43 18.27
N VAL A 8 32.71 -29.12 17.50
CA VAL A 8 32.70 -30.56 17.41
C VAL A 8 32.94 -30.98 18.86
N LEU A 9 31.88 -30.96 19.67
CA LEU A 9 31.76 -31.79 20.85
C LEU A 9 31.61 -33.21 20.29
N LEU A 10 32.69 -33.72 19.67
CA LEU A 10 33.13 -35.05 20.02
C LEU A 10 33.44 -34.88 21.52
N PRO A 11 32.57 -35.34 22.44
CA PRO A 11 33.05 -35.49 23.81
C PRO A 11 34.34 -36.28 23.70
N THR A 12 35.36 -35.89 24.45
CA THR A 12 36.54 -36.72 24.67
C THR A 12 36.05 -38.12 25.05
N PHE A 13 36.12 -39.07 24.10
CA PHE A 13 35.57 -40.43 24.12
C PHE A 13 36.23 -41.34 25.19
N ALA A 14 37.04 -40.79 26.08
CA ALA A 14 37.80 -41.56 27.04
C ALA A 14 36.92 -41.92 28.26
N GLY A 15 36.20 -43.04 28.16
CA GLY A 15 35.71 -43.78 29.34
C GLY A 15 34.20 -43.95 29.52
N ARG A 16 33.36 -43.66 28.52
CA ARG A 16 31.91 -43.95 28.62
C ARG A 16 31.62 -45.41 28.22
N PRO A 17 30.72 -46.11 28.94
CA PRO A 17 30.22 -47.41 28.50
C PRO A 17 29.51 -47.30 27.14
N PHE A 18 29.68 -48.31 26.27
CA PHE A 18 29.03 -48.38 24.96
C PHE A 18 27.51 -48.13 25.00
N PHE A 19 26.83 -48.61 26.04
CA PHE A 19 25.39 -48.41 26.22
C PHE A 19 25.00 -46.93 26.35
N ASP A 20 25.78 -46.14 27.09
CA ASP A 20 25.51 -44.72 27.27
C ASP A 20 25.76 -43.94 25.97
N GLU A 21 26.80 -44.32 25.22
CA GLU A 21 27.08 -43.75 23.90
C GLU A 21 25.99 -44.07 22.88
N ARG A 22 25.50 -45.32 22.87
CA ARG A 22 24.37 -45.73 22.05
C ARG A 22 23.13 -44.91 22.36
N LEU A 23 22.79 -44.75 23.65
CA LEU A 23 21.64 -43.96 24.07
C LEU A 23 21.75 -42.48 23.64
N LEU A 24 22.94 -41.89 23.73
CA LEU A 24 23.19 -40.53 23.25
C LEU A 24 23.06 -40.41 21.72
N LEU A 25 23.58 -41.38 20.98
CA LEU A 25 23.44 -41.43 19.53
C LEU A 25 21.98 -41.57 19.11
N ASP A 26 21.21 -42.43 19.78
CA ASP A 26 19.80 -42.66 19.51
C ASP A 26 18.99 -41.37 19.72
N ARG A 27 19.22 -40.66 20.84
CA ARG A 27 18.61 -39.33 21.10
C ARG A 27 19.00 -38.28 20.07
N ARG A 28 20.27 -38.27 19.66
CA ARG A 28 20.76 -37.36 18.61
C ARG A 28 20.09 -37.66 17.29
N LEU A 29 20.02 -38.93 16.88
CA LEU A 29 19.35 -39.35 15.66
C LEU A 29 17.86 -39.07 15.70
N GLU A 30 17.20 -39.25 16.84
CA GLU A 30 15.80 -38.87 17.02
C GLU A 30 15.61 -37.36 16.77
N THR A 31 16.46 -36.53 17.34
CA THR A 31 16.44 -35.08 17.12
C THR A 31 16.68 -34.73 15.65
N LEU A 32 17.67 -35.36 15.01
CA LEU A 32 17.97 -35.15 13.59
C LEU A 32 16.85 -35.66 12.68
N ARG A 33 16.14 -36.74 13.04
CA ARG A 33 14.98 -37.28 12.32
C ARG A 33 13.78 -36.34 12.38
N ARG A 34 13.59 -35.63 13.49
CA ARG A 34 12.55 -34.59 13.60
C ARG A 34 12.81 -33.41 12.66
N ILE A 35 14.08 -33.06 12.43
CA ILE A 35 14.47 -31.98 11.51
C ILE A 35 14.46 -32.46 10.05
N LEU A 36 15.12 -33.61 9.78
CA LEU A 36 15.29 -34.25 8.48
C LEU A 36 14.89 -35.75 8.56
N PRO A 37 13.63 -36.10 8.25
CA PRO A 37 13.09 -37.45 8.26
C PRO A 37 13.80 -38.39 7.28
N ASP A 38 13.65 -39.70 7.50
CA ASP A 38 14.26 -40.77 6.68
C ASP A 38 13.40 -41.20 5.49
N ALA A 39 12.21 -40.61 5.33
CA ALA A 39 11.25 -40.92 4.28
C ALA A 39 10.34 -39.70 4.05
N PRO A 40 9.74 -39.55 2.85
CA PRO A 40 8.77 -38.50 2.61
C PRO A 40 7.51 -38.75 3.44
N ASN A 41 6.89 -37.70 3.99
CA ASN A 41 5.62 -37.79 4.68
C ASN A 41 4.63 -36.71 4.18
N PRO A 42 4.14 -36.81 2.92
CA PRO A 42 3.28 -35.77 2.34
C PRO A 42 2.03 -35.44 3.18
N PRO A 43 1.31 -36.41 3.80
CA PRO A 43 0.18 -36.10 4.66
C PRO A 43 0.58 -35.32 5.93
N GLY A 44 1.69 -35.69 6.56
CA GLY A 44 2.21 -35.00 7.75
C GLY A 44 2.75 -33.61 7.44
N ASP A 45 3.48 -33.47 6.33
CA ASP A 45 4.02 -32.18 5.87
C ASP A 45 2.86 -31.22 5.48
N ARG A 46 1.80 -31.73 4.84
CA ARG A 46 0.56 -30.97 4.59
C ARG A 46 -0.10 -30.53 5.90
N ALA A 47 -0.24 -31.43 6.87
CA ALA A 47 -0.87 -31.12 8.16
C ALA A 47 -0.10 -30.03 8.91
N LEU A 48 1.23 -30.12 8.93
CA LEU A 48 2.10 -29.10 9.53
C LEU A 48 1.94 -27.73 8.88
N VAL A 49 1.98 -27.66 7.55
CA VAL A 49 1.81 -26.38 6.81
C VAL A 49 0.43 -25.79 7.05
N LEU A 50 -0.61 -26.63 7.04
CA LEU A 50 -1.99 -26.21 7.29
C LEU A 50 -2.17 -25.68 8.71
N GLU A 51 -1.64 -26.37 9.73
CA GLU A 51 -1.71 -25.95 11.13
C GLU A 51 -1.04 -24.58 11.35
N MET A 52 0.17 -24.40 10.80
CA MET A 52 0.86 -23.11 10.85
C MET A 52 0.00 -22.01 10.22
N ALA A 53 -0.48 -22.21 8.99
CA ALA A 53 -1.28 -21.21 8.27
C ALA A 53 -2.58 -20.84 9.02
N GLN A 54 -3.29 -21.83 9.58
CA GLN A 54 -4.48 -21.60 10.39
C GLN A 54 -4.17 -20.80 11.67
N SER A 55 -3.06 -21.12 12.34
CA SER A 55 -2.67 -20.44 13.59
C SER A 55 -2.31 -18.96 13.39
N THR A 56 -2.03 -18.53 12.16
CA THR A 56 -1.67 -17.15 11.84
C THR A 56 -2.83 -16.27 11.40
N GLY A 57 -4.03 -16.84 11.23
CA GLY A 57 -5.22 -16.13 10.76
C GLY A 57 -5.42 -16.17 9.25
N LEU A 58 -4.58 -16.91 8.50
CA LEU A 58 -4.76 -17.01 7.06
C LEU A 58 -6.05 -17.79 6.72
N GLU A 59 -6.83 -17.24 5.80
CA GLU A 59 -8.11 -17.77 5.35
C GLU A 59 -8.01 -18.39 3.95
N SER A 60 -9.08 -19.04 3.50
CA SER A 60 -9.21 -19.63 2.15
C SER A 60 -8.04 -20.56 1.78
N LEU A 61 -7.63 -21.39 2.73
CA LEU A 61 -6.43 -22.21 2.65
C LEU A 61 -6.60 -23.38 1.67
N ASP A 62 -5.69 -23.49 0.72
CA ASP A 62 -5.48 -24.69 -0.09
C ASP A 62 -4.01 -25.13 0.02
N VAL A 63 -3.80 -26.35 0.51
CA VAL A 63 -2.48 -26.92 0.77
C VAL A 63 -2.39 -28.28 0.09
N GLN A 64 -1.60 -28.34 -0.97
CA GLN A 64 -1.48 -29.51 -1.84
C GLN A 64 -0.03 -30.01 -1.89
N PRO A 65 0.29 -31.15 -1.25
CA PRO A 65 1.59 -31.77 -1.42
C PRO A 65 1.68 -32.41 -2.81
N ARG A 66 2.79 -32.18 -3.50
CA ARG A 66 3.11 -32.87 -4.75
C ARG A 66 3.72 -34.25 -4.46
N PRO A 67 3.60 -35.21 -5.38
CA PRO A 67 4.30 -36.49 -5.27
C PRO A 67 5.81 -36.26 -5.10
N PRO A 68 6.47 -36.93 -4.15
CA PRO A 68 7.90 -36.78 -3.95
C PRO A 68 8.65 -37.30 -5.18
N PHE A 69 9.65 -36.54 -5.61
CA PHE A 69 10.57 -36.96 -6.67
C PHE A 69 11.90 -37.36 -6.06
N ASP A 70 12.27 -38.63 -6.22
CA ASP A 70 13.51 -39.14 -5.65
C ASP A 70 14.67 -38.91 -6.63
N SER A 71 15.55 -37.96 -6.28
CA SER A 71 16.82 -37.77 -6.98
C SER A 71 17.92 -38.51 -6.23
N ARG A 72 18.98 -38.99 -6.90
CA ARG A 72 20.15 -39.62 -6.25
C ARG A 72 21.02 -38.61 -5.46
N SER A 73 20.37 -37.63 -4.85
CA SER A 73 20.96 -36.56 -4.06
C SER A 73 20.97 -36.96 -2.57
N PRO A 74 21.85 -36.36 -1.75
CA PRO A 74 21.91 -36.64 -0.31
C PRO A 74 20.62 -36.26 0.45
N SER A 75 19.76 -35.45 -0.16
CA SER A 75 18.40 -35.11 0.28
C SER A 75 17.45 -35.03 -0.91
N ALA A 76 16.17 -35.24 -0.67
CA ALA A 76 15.08 -34.99 -1.60
C ALA A 76 14.01 -34.15 -0.91
N ASP A 77 13.09 -33.56 -1.69
CA ASP A 77 12.09 -32.62 -1.16
C ASP A 77 10.68 -33.18 -1.34
N VAL A 78 9.83 -32.98 -0.32
CA VAL A 78 8.38 -32.94 -0.49
C VAL A 78 8.02 -31.50 -0.84
N VAL A 79 7.51 -31.28 -2.04
CA VAL A 79 7.04 -29.96 -2.48
C VAL A 79 5.60 -29.77 -2.05
N VAL A 80 5.28 -28.66 -1.41
CA VAL A 80 3.93 -28.32 -0.96
C VAL A 80 3.55 -26.97 -1.55
N ASP A 81 2.47 -26.97 -2.33
CA ASP A 81 1.83 -25.75 -2.80
C ASP A 81 0.89 -25.22 -1.71
N LEU A 82 1.02 -23.94 -1.40
CA LEU A 82 0.17 -23.21 -0.46
C LEU A 82 -0.48 -22.04 -1.19
N THR A 83 -1.80 -21.96 -1.14
CA THR A 83 -2.53 -20.72 -1.45
C THR A 83 -3.40 -20.31 -0.27
N ALA A 84 -3.48 -19.00 -0.02
CA ALA A 84 -4.19 -18.44 1.10
C ALA A 84 -4.58 -16.97 0.83
N VAL A 85 -5.48 -16.43 1.65
CA VAL A 85 -5.81 -15.00 1.69
C VAL A 85 -5.70 -14.53 3.13
N GLY A 86 -5.08 -13.38 3.37
CA GLY A 86 -5.02 -12.80 4.71
C GLY A 86 -4.35 -11.43 4.71
N GLY A 87 -4.25 -10.81 5.88
CA GLY A 87 -3.53 -9.55 6.09
C GLY A 87 -2.03 -9.70 5.78
N TYR A 88 -1.39 -8.60 5.38
CA TYR A 88 0.04 -8.64 5.07
C TYR A 88 0.92 -9.00 6.29
N ASP A 89 0.49 -8.65 7.49
CA ASP A 89 1.16 -9.03 8.75
C ASP A 89 0.97 -10.52 9.09
N GLU A 90 -0.18 -11.10 8.77
CA GLU A 90 -0.47 -12.53 8.91
C GLU A 90 0.45 -13.36 8.00
N VAL A 91 0.70 -12.88 6.78
CA VAL A 91 1.68 -13.49 5.86
C VAL A 91 3.10 -13.47 6.44
N ASP A 92 3.58 -12.35 7.01
CA ASP A 92 4.90 -12.34 7.70
C ASP A 92 4.90 -13.28 8.91
N ARG A 93 3.82 -13.31 9.68
CA ARG A 93 3.68 -14.21 10.85
C ARG A 93 3.76 -15.67 10.44
N PHE A 94 3.15 -16.05 9.33
CA PHE A 94 3.25 -17.41 8.77
C PHE A 94 4.71 -17.75 8.43
N PHE A 95 5.41 -16.90 7.70
CA PHE A 95 6.80 -17.16 7.36
C PHE A 95 7.75 -17.08 8.56
N ARG A 96 7.38 -16.35 9.61
CA ARG A 96 8.07 -16.37 10.90
C ARG A 96 7.91 -17.72 11.60
N GLN A 97 6.71 -18.27 11.64
CA GLN A 97 6.49 -19.61 12.18
C GLN A 97 7.20 -20.68 11.35
N ALA A 98 7.13 -20.60 10.02
CA ALA A 98 7.85 -21.50 9.13
C ALA A 98 9.37 -21.42 9.38
N ALA A 99 9.92 -20.22 9.58
CA ALA A 99 11.33 -19.99 9.93
C ALA A 99 11.74 -20.70 11.23
N LEU A 100 10.86 -20.68 12.23
CA LEU A 100 11.07 -21.24 13.57
C LEU A 100 10.62 -22.70 13.70
N SER A 101 10.08 -23.30 12.63
CA SER A 101 9.59 -24.67 12.63
C SER A 101 10.72 -25.66 12.99
N PRO A 102 10.43 -26.73 13.76
CA PRO A 102 11.39 -27.80 14.01
C PRO A 102 11.76 -28.56 12.73
N ARG A 103 10.90 -28.54 11.70
CA ARG A 103 11.19 -29.03 10.36
C ARG A 103 11.83 -27.92 9.54
N LEU A 104 12.81 -28.27 8.71
CA LEU A 104 13.32 -27.33 7.72
C LEU A 104 12.25 -27.09 6.67
N ILE A 105 11.97 -25.81 6.38
CA ILE A 105 11.03 -25.40 5.34
C ILE A 105 11.73 -24.33 4.52
N ASP A 106 12.02 -24.67 3.27
CA ASP A 106 12.58 -23.74 2.29
C ASP A 106 11.46 -23.17 1.42
N VAL A 107 11.54 -21.88 1.08
CA VAL A 107 10.54 -21.22 0.22
C VAL A 107 11.13 -21.09 -1.17
N GLU A 108 10.72 -21.97 -2.08
CA GLU A 108 11.19 -21.98 -3.47
C GLU A 108 10.70 -20.73 -4.20
N SER A 109 9.40 -20.45 -4.07
CA SER A 109 8.79 -19.26 -4.65
C SER A 109 7.63 -18.74 -3.82
N LEU A 110 7.39 -17.44 -3.95
CA LEU A 110 6.33 -16.69 -3.31
C LEU A 110 5.76 -15.70 -4.33
N VAL A 111 4.44 -15.63 -4.44
CA VAL A 111 3.71 -14.61 -5.20
C VAL A 111 2.64 -14.01 -4.29
N LEU A 112 2.60 -12.68 -4.27
CA LEU A 112 1.62 -11.87 -3.55
C LEU A 112 0.88 -10.98 -4.52
N SER A 113 -0.43 -10.88 -4.35
CA SER A 113 -1.30 -9.98 -5.11
C SER A 113 -2.42 -9.45 -4.22
N PRO A 114 -3.01 -8.29 -4.55
CA PRO A 114 -4.12 -7.75 -3.75
C PRO A 114 -5.34 -8.67 -3.81
N ALA A 115 -6.06 -8.75 -2.70
CA ALA A 115 -7.36 -9.39 -2.56
C ALA A 115 -8.38 -8.38 -1.99
N PRO A 116 -9.70 -8.65 -2.11
CA PRO A 116 -10.72 -7.77 -1.55
C PRO A 116 -10.56 -7.56 -0.04
N GLY A 117 -11.01 -6.41 0.47
CA GLY A 117 -11.05 -6.14 1.92
C GLY A 117 -9.70 -5.78 2.55
N ASP A 118 -8.80 -5.14 1.79
CA ASP A 118 -7.41 -4.90 2.21
C ASP A 118 -6.75 -6.20 2.68
N ALA A 119 -6.96 -7.29 1.94
CA ALA A 119 -6.26 -8.56 2.12
C ALA A 119 -5.24 -8.77 1.00
N VAL A 120 -4.34 -9.73 1.20
CA VAL A 120 -3.33 -10.16 0.25
C VAL A 120 -3.58 -11.64 -0.07
N ARG A 121 -3.62 -11.95 -1.36
CA ARG A 121 -3.58 -13.34 -1.83
C ARG A 121 -2.12 -13.79 -1.84
N LEU A 122 -1.88 -14.88 -1.13
CA LEU A 122 -0.60 -15.57 -1.04
C LEU A 122 -0.64 -16.82 -1.92
N SER A 123 0.40 -17.03 -2.72
CA SER A 123 0.72 -18.31 -3.35
C SER A 123 2.19 -18.62 -3.15
N ALA A 124 2.52 -19.76 -2.55
CA ALA A 124 3.88 -20.14 -2.20
C ALA A 124 4.14 -21.62 -2.52
N VAL A 125 5.38 -21.90 -2.93
CA VAL A 125 5.89 -23.26 -3.11
C VAL A 125 6.91 -23.52 -2.01
N LEU A 126 6.60 -24.46 -1.13
CA LEU A 126 7.41 -24.82 0.02
C LEU A 126 8.13 -26.15 -0.25
N ARG A 127 9.40 -26.25 0.13
CA ARG A 127 10.17 -27.49 0.06
C ARG A 127 10.49 -27.97 1.47
N LEU A 128 10.03 -29.19 1.77
CA LEU A 128 10.30 -29.87 3.03
C LEU A 128 11.27 -31.02 2.76
N PRO A 129 12.56 -30.87 3.10
CA PRO A 129 13.56 -31.86 2.80
C PRO A 129 13.37 -33.11 3.68
N TYR A 130 13.70 -34.25 3.09
CA TYR A 130 13.87 -35.54 3.75
C TYR A 130 15.13 -36.22 3.20
N ARG A 131 15.63 -37.21 3.91
CA ARG A 131 16.74 -38.05 3.46
C ARG A 131 16.16 -39.34 2.86
N PRO A 132 16.34 -39.63 1.56
CA PRO A 132 15.87 -40.89 1.01
C PRO A 132 16.70 -42.07 1.52
N ALA A 133 16.09 -43.24 1.63
CA ALA A 133 16.77 -44.46 2.06
C ALA A 133 17.95 -44.86 1.16
N THR A 134 17.93 -44.41 -0.10
CA THR A 134 18.96 -44.64 -1.12
C THR A 134 20.14 -43.66 -1.02
N ALA A 135 20.07 -42.65 -0.12
CA ALA A 135 21.11 -41.64 0.02
C ALA A 135 22.43 -42.26 0.54
N PRO A 136 23.57 -41.99 -0.13
CA PRO A 136 24.85 -42.56 0.27
C PRO A 136 25.27 -42.11 1.68
N LEU A 137 25.83 -43.03 2.45
CA LEU A 137 26.40 -42.74 3.77
C LEU A 137 27.92 -42.45 3.64
N PRO A 138 28.44 -41.46 4.38
CA PRO A 138 29.88 -41.23 4.46
C PRO A 138 30.56 -42.41 5.17
N ALA A 139 31.89 -42.50 5.00
CA ALA A 139 32.67 -43.45 5.79
C ALA A 139 32.53 -43.14 7.30
N PRO A 140 32.47 -44.16 8.16
CA PRO A 140 32.44 -43.94 9.61
C PRO A 140 33.73 -43.22 10.04
N PRO A 141 33.66 -42.35 11.07
CA PRO A 141 34.84 -41.60 11.52
C PRO A 141 36.01 -42.52 11.92
N GLU A 142 37.23 -42.07 11.65
CA GLU A 142 38.44 -42.85 11.92
C GLU A 142 38.62 -43.10 13.43
N GLY A 143 39.13 -44.28 13.79
CA GLY A 143 39.42 -44.65 15.19
C GLY A 143 38.27 -45.26 15.99
N LEU A 144 37.00 -45.11 15.57
CA LEU A 144 35.84 -45.67 16.29
C LEU A 144 35.83 -47.19 16.36
N ARG A 145 36.32 -47.88 15.31
CA ARG A 145 36.40 -49.35 15.30
C ARG A 145 37.28 -49.90 16.42
N GLY A 146 38.33 -49.18 16.81
CA GLY A 146 39.20 -49.58 17.91
C GLY A 146 38.53 -49.42 19.28
N GLN A 147 37.61 -48.47 19.41
CA GLN A 147 36.88 -48.17 20.65
C GLN A 147 35.73 -49.15 20.93
N LEU A 148 35.23 -49.81 19.88
CA LEU A 148 34.19 -50.85 19.96
C LEU A 148 34.75 -52.25 20.28
N ALA A 149 36.00 -52.33 20.76
CA ALA A 149 36.62 -53.58 21.14
C ALA A 149 35.81 -54.26 22.26
N GLY A 150 35.34 -55.49 22.01
CA GLY A 150 34.50 -56.25 22.95
C GLY A 150 32.99 -56.13 22.73
N VAL A 151 32.54 -55.28 21.80
CA VAL A 151 31.13 -55.23 21.37
C VAL A 151 30.87 -56.28 20.27
N PRO A 152 29.74 -57.03 20.32
CA PRO A 152 29.38 -57.94 19.25
C PRO A 152 29.35 -57.25 17.87
N LYS A 153 29.97 -57.87 16.86
CA LYS A 153 30.10 -57.29 15.51
C LYS A 153 28.79 -56.74 14.93
N PRO A 154 27.62 -57.40 15.04
CA PRO A 154 26.36 -56.84 14.53
C PRO A 154 25.99 -55.49 15.17
N GLN A 155 26.19 -55.35 16.48
CA GLN A 155 25.89 -54.13 17.23
C GLN A 155 26.90 -53.02 16.90
N ALA A 156 28.17 -53.38 16.75
CA ALA A 156 29.21 -52.45 16.33
C ALA A 156 28.95 -51.91 14.91
N ASP A 157 28.56 -52.78 13.97
CA ASP A 157 28.26 -52.41 12.58
C ASP A 157 26.99 -51.54 12.48
N GLU A 158 25.98 -51.76 13.32
CA GLU A 158 24.81 -50.90 13.44
C GLU A 158 25.17 -49.52 14.00
N TYR A 159 25.92 -49.48 15.11
CA TYR A 159 26.38 -48.24 15.72
C TYR A 159 27.19 -47.37 14.74
N LEU A 160 28.12 -47.97 14.00
CA LEU A 160 28.92 -47.26 12.99
C LEU A 160 28.06 -46.70 11.85
N ARG A 161 27.04 -47.44 11.40
CA ARG A 161 26.09 -46.95 10.39
C ARG A 161 25.26 -45.78 10.89
N ASP A 162 24.76 -45.88 12.11
CA ASP A 162 23.97 -44.83 12.76
C ASP A 162 24.80 -43.57 13.01
N GLN A 163 26.08 -43.72 13.33
CA GLN A 163 27.00 -42.61 13.47
C GLN A 163 27.29 -41.93 12.13
N ALA A 164 27.52 -42.71 11.07
CA ALA A 164 27.66 -42.17 9.72
C ALA A 164 26.37 -41.45 9.27
N LEU A 165 25.20 -42.00 9.59
CA LEU A 165 23.91 -41.36 9.33
C LEU A 165 23.76 -40.03 10.09
N ALA A 166 24.14 -39.99 11.36
CA ALA A 166 24.07 -38.78 12.17
C ALA A 166 24.95 -37.66 11.61
N VAL A 167 26.18 -37.98 11.17
CA VAL A 167 27.09 -37.03 10.51
C VAL A 167 26.48 -36.54 9.19
N ALA A 168 26.05 -37.47 8.34
CA ALA A 168 25.48 -37.12 7.04
C ALA A 168 24.25 -36.21 7.17
N LYS A 169 23.37 -36.48 8.14
CA LYS A 169 22.20 -35.64 8.42
C LYS A 169 22.60 -34.26 8.94
N ALA A 170 23.57 -34.18 9.86
CA ALA A 170 24.05 -32.90 10.38
C ALA A 170 24.60 -32.01 9.26
N ASP A 171 25.48 -32.56 8.41
CA ASP A 171 26.08 -31.84 7.28
C ASP A 171 25.01 -31.38 6.26
N THR A 172 24.02 -32.24 5.99
CA THR A 172 22.88 -31.92 5.12
C THR A 172 22.05 -30.78 5.72
N ILE A 173 21.72 -30.86 7.01
CA ILE A 173 20.97 -29.81 7.72
C ILE A 173 21.72 -28.48 7.70
N ASP A 174 23.03 -28.48 7.95
CA ASP A 174 23.85 -27.27 7.96
C ASP A 174 23.96 -26.64 6.55
N THR A 175 24.00 -27.48 5.51
CA THR A 175 23.97 -27.01 4.13
C THR A 175 22.61 -26.41 3.78
N LEU A 176 21.51 -27.09 4.15
CA LEU A 176 20.16 -26.60 3.93
C LEU A 176 19.90 -25.29 4.67
N ARG A 177 20.34 -25.16 5.93
CA ARG A 177 20.21 -23.91 6.72
C ARG A 177 20.94 -22.74 6.09
N ARG A 178 22.12 -22.96 5.48
CA ARG A 178 22.88 -21.91 4.79
C ARG A 178 22.24 -21.44 3.49
N ASN A 179 21.57 -22.36 2.78
CA ASN A 179 20.94 -22.07 1.49
C ASN A 179 19.46 -21.71 1.59
N ARG A 180 18.88 -21.81 2.79
CA ARG A 180 17.46 -21.60 3.04
C ARG A 180 17.02 -20.21 2.65
N ARG A 181 16.02 -20.13 1.77
CA ARG A 181 15.32 -18.90 1.41
C ARG A 181 14.23 -18.62 2.44
N ASN A 182 14.28 -17.43 3.00
CA ASN A 182 13.26 -16.92 3.90
C ASN A 182 12.71 -15.59 3.36
N PRO A 183 11.41 -15.51 3.02
CA PRO A 183 10.84 -14.32 2.40
C PRO A 183 10.68 -13.14 3.36
N ARG A 184 10.92 -13.30 4.67
CA ARG A 184 10.67 -12.23 5.64
C ARG A 184 11.43 -10.94 5.38
N LEU A 185 12.69 -11.02 4.92
CA LEU A 185 13.41 -9.80 4.54
C LEU A 185 12.75 -9.14 3.33
N PHE A 186 12.37 -9.93 2.33
CA PHE A 186 11.64 -9.44 1.15
C PHE A 186 10.34 -8.74 1.56
N LEU A 187 9.56 -9.33 2.47
CA LEU A 187 8.33 -8.73 3.00
C LEU A 187 8.58 -7.42 3.75
N SER A 188 9.58 -7.40 4.63
CA SER A 188 9.95 -6.21 5.39
C SER A 188 10.42 -5.07 4.49
N GLU A 189 11.29 -5.37 3.52
CA GLU A 189 11.80 -4.35 2.60
C GLU A 189 10.70 -3.81 1.69
N MET A 190 9.78 -4.65 1.19
CA MET A 190 8.63 -4.17 0.44
C MET A 190 7.78 -3.19 1.27
N ALA A 191 7.44 -3.55 2.51
CA ALA A 191 6.69 -2.65 3.39
C ALA A 191 7.47 -1.36 3.67
N ALA A 192 8.78 -1.43 3.89
CA ALA A 192 9.59 -0.25 4.15
C ALA A 192 9.70 0.68 2.93
N VAL A 193 9.73 0.11 1.73
CA VAL A 193 9.83 0.87 0.47
C VAL A 193 8.51 1.57 0.15
N THR A 194 7.35 0.97 0.44
CA THR A 194 6.03 1.58 0.17
C THR A 194 5.51 2.47 1.31
N ARG A 195 6.05 2.35 2.52
CA ARG A 195 5.52 3.03 3.71
C ARG A 195 5.42 4.54 3.52
N GLY A 196 4.20 5.04 3.68
CA GLY A 196 3.91 6.48 3.71
C GLY A 196 4.14 7.18 2.37
N ARG A 197 4.18 6.44 1.27
CA ARG A 197 4.33 6.99 -0.09
C ARG A 197 3.04 6.76 -0.89
N PRO A 198 2.73 7.63 -1.86
CA PRO A 198 1.59 7.44 -2.75
C PRO A 198 1.88 6.38 -3.83
N LEU A 199 2.06 5.14 -3.38
CA LEU A 199 2.48 4.00 -4.19
C LEU A 199 1.80 2.72 -3.68
N VAL A 200 1.34 1.89 -4.62
CA VAL A 200 0.73 0.58 -4.32
C VAL A 200 1.34 -0.52 -5.16
N LEU A 201 1.43 -1.72 -4.58
CA LEU A 201 1.82 -2.94 -5.29
C LEU A 201 0.59 -3.65 -5.85
N ALA A 202 0.65 -3.99 -7.13
CA ALA A 202 -0.32 -4.86 -7.79
C ALA A 202 0.15 -6.32 -7.79
N GLN A 203 1.46 -6.55 -7.74
CA GLN A 203 2.04 -7.88 -7.67
C GLN A 203 3.45 -7.81 -7.09
N ALA A 204 3.81 -8.81 -6.29
CA ALA A 204 5.19 -9.08 -5.93
C ALA A 204 5.46 -10.57 -6.05
N SER A 205 6.63 -10.95 -6.54
CA SER A 205 7.09 -12.32 -6.49
C SER A 205 8.54 -12.41 -6.07
N LEU A 206 8.86 -13.53 -5.43
CA LEU A 206 10.20 -13.90 -4.98
C LEU A 206 10.45 -15.35 -5.44
N GLY A 207 11.55 -15.56 -6.15
CA GLY A 207 12.07 -16.87 -6.52
C GLY A 207 13.59 -16.81 -6.50
N GLU A 208 14.24 -17.22 -7.60
CA GLU A 208 15.68 -16.94 -7.78
C GLU A 208 15.95 -15.45 -7.92
N ASP A 209 15.11 -14.78 -8.72
CA ASP A 209 15.00 -13.33 -8.81
C ASP A 209 13.67 -12.90 -8.17
N PHE A 210 13.58 -11.64 -7.76
CA PHE A 210 12.34 -11.01 -7.36
C PHE A 210 11.78 -10.14 -8.48
N PHE A 211 10.47 -9.95 -8.46
CA PHE A 211 9.75 -9.04 -9.34
C PHE A 211 8.73 -8.25 -8.54
N LEU A 212 8.72 -6.93 -8.69
CA LEU A 212 7.70 -6.04 -8.13
C LEU A 212 7.00 -5.33 -9.27
N ARG A 213 5.68 -5.19 -9.17
CA ARG A 213 4.87 -4.41 -10.10
C ARG A 213 3.85 -3.60 -9.34
N GLY A 214 3.69 -2.34 -9.71
CA GLY A 214 2.76 -1.44 -9.04
C GLY A 214 2.49 -0.15 -9.79
N LEU A 215 1.83 0.76 -9.06
CA LEU A 215 1.49 2.10 -9.50
C LEU A 215 2.03 3.11 -8.49
N ALA A 216 2.52 4.24 -8.97
CA ALA A 216 2.97 5.36 -8.13
C ALA A 216 2.46 6.68 -8.70
N VAL A 217 2.10 7.61 -7.82
CA VAL A 217 1.74 8.99 -8.19
C VAL A 217 2.88 9.91 -7.78
N GLY A 218 3.28 10.81 -8.68
CA GLY A 218 4.35 11.76 -8.43
C GLY A 218 5.73 11.24 -8.85
N GLU A 219 6.48 12.05 -9.58
CA GLU A 219 7.85 11.77 -9.97
C GLU A 219 8.79 11.76 -8.75
N ALA A 220 8.59 12.66 -7.79
CA ALA A 220 9.34 12.66 -6.54
C ALA A 220 9.16 11.34 -5.76
N THR A 221 7.93 10.80 -5.74
CA THR A 221 7.62 9.50 -5.14
C THR A 221 8.43 8.39 -5.80
N LEU A 222 8.48 8.37 -7.14
CA LEU A 222 9.26 7.39 -7.91
C LEU A 222 10.76 7.50 -7.65
N ARG A 223 11.34 8.70 -7.75
CA ARG A 223 12.78 8.92 -7.48
C ARG A 223 13.13 8.47 -6.04
N GLY A 224 12.26 8.79 -5.08
CA GLY A 224 12.41 8.36 -3.70
C GLY A 224 12.26 6.83 -3.51
N PHE A 225 11.37 6.20 -4.28
CA PHE A 225 11.20 4.74 -4.34
C PHE A 225 12.45 4.06 -4.90
N GLU A 226 12.94 4.48 -6.06
CA GLU A 226 14.17 3.96 -6.69
C GLU A 226 15.36 4.10 -5.75
N SER A 227 15.57 5.30 -5.19
CA SER A 227 16.68 5.53 -4.27
C SER A 227 16.58 4.70 -2.99
N ARG A 228 15.36 4.40 -2.50
CA ARG A 228 15.17 3.53 -1.34
C ARG A 228 15.43 2.06 -1.68
N LEU A 229 15.06 1.61 -2.87
CA LEU A 229 15.39 0.27 -3.36
C LEU A 229 16.90 0.09 -3.51
N GLU A 230 17.60 1.08 -4.07
CA GLU A 230 19.06 1.02 -4.30
C GLU A 230 19.85 1.02 -2.99
N ARG A 231 19.39 1.80 -2.01
CA ARG A 231 19.95 1.84 -0.66
C ARG A 231 19.46 0.68 0.23
N GLY A 232 18.48 -0.07 -0.23
CA GLY A 232 17.90 -1.21 0.49
C GLY A 232 18.74 -2.46 0.38
N PHE A 233 18.17 -3.57 0.84
CA PHE A 233 18.83 -4.88 0.72
C PHE A 233 18.69 -5.47 -0.69
N PHE A 234 17.78 -4.97 -1.51
CA PHE A 234 17.59 -5.46 -2.87
C PHE A 234 18.79 -5.16 -3.78
N ARG A 235 19.19 -6.16 -4.57
CA ARG A 235 20.13 -5.99 -5.67
C ARG A 235 19.34 -5.81 -6.95
N ILE A 236 19.02 -4.56 -7.27
CA ILE A 236 18.22 -4.23 -8.45
C ILE A 236 19.01 -4.54 -9.71
N ALA A 237 18.39 -5.26 -10.63
CA ALA A 237 18.93 -5.50 -11.97
C ALA A 237 18.30 -4.54 -12.99
N GLN A 238 17.00 -4.23 -12.83
CA GLN A 238 16.26 -3.39 -13.76
C GLN A 238 15.09 -2.69 -13.08
N VAL A 239 14.87 -1.42 -13.43
CA VAL A 239 13.63 -0.68 -13.17
C VAL A 239 13.06 -0.24 -14.50
N LEU A 240 11.80 -0.56 -14.75
CA LEU A 240 11.06 -0.11 -15.92
C LEU A 240 9.92 0.79 -15.46
N LEU A 241 9.83 1.98 -16.05
CA LEU A 241 8.78 2.94 -15.78
C LEU A 241 7.99 3.22 -17.06
N ALA A 242 6.67 3.27 -16.95
CA ALA A 242 5.80 3.70 -18.03
C ALA A 242 4.67 4.58 -17.48
N ARG A 243 4.45 5.73 -18.12
CA ARG A 243 3.32 6.60 -17.76
C ARG A 243 2.00 5.92 -18.13
N GLN A 244 1.07 5.86 -17.18
CA GLN A 244 -0.26 5.30 -17.36
C GLN A 244 -1.29 6.32 -16.85
N GLY A 245 -1.67 7.24 -17.72
CA GLY A 245 -2.52 8.37 -17.36
C GLY A 245 -1.84 9.29 -16.33
N PRO A 246 -2.45 9.53 -15.16
CA PRO A 246 -1.90 10.40 -14.12
C PRO A 246 -0.84 9.74 -13.21
N CYS A 247 -0.63 8.43 -13.34
CA CYS A 247 0.35 7.69 -12.53
C CYS A 247 1.44 7.09 -13.41
N TYR A 248 2.43 6.52 -12.74
CA TYR A 248 3.46 5.71 -13.34
C TYR A 248 3.25 4.25 -12.97
N ARG A 249 3.20 3.39 -13.98
CA ARG A 249 3.35 1.95 -13.80
C ARG A 249 4.83 1.65 -13.72
N PHE A 250 5.24 0.93 -12.68
CA PHE A 250 6.62 0.49 -12.53
C PHE A 250 6.70 -1.03 -12.49
N GLU A 251 7.83 -1.54 -12.96
CA GLU A 251 8.26 -2.93 -12.79
C GLU A 251 9.72 -2.94 -12.33
N VAL A 252 9.99 -3.68 -11.26
CA VAL A 252 11.34 -3.82 -10.70
C VAL A 252 11.72 -5.28 -10.72
N ARG A 253 12.93 -5.58 -11.19
CA ARG A 253 13.53 -6.91 -11.17
C ARG A 253 14.89 -6.86 -10.50
N GLY A 254 15.22 -7.92 -9.77
CA GLY A 254 16.52 -8.02 -9.12
C GLY A 254 16.67 -9.29 -8.30
N ARG A 255 17.67 -9.32 -7.43
CA ARG A 255 17.91 -10.41 -6.49
C ARG A 255 17.68 -9.97 -5.06
N SER A 256 16.93 -10.78 -4.31
CA SER A 256 16.76 -10.59 -2.88
C SER A 256 17.89 -11.31 -2.17
N PRO A 257 18.59 -10.66 -1.22
CA PRO A 257 19.63 -11.36 -0.48
C PRO A 257 18.99 -12.42 0.42
N ILE A 258 19.73 -13.51 0.59
CA ILE A 258 19.40 -14.56 1.55
C ILE A 258 19.96 -14.09 2.89
N VAL A 259 19.08 -13.88 3.87
CA VAL A 259 19.48 -13.52 5.23
C VAL A 259 19.26 -14.72 6.14
N GLY A 260 20.24 -14.97 7.01
CA GLY A 260 20.14 -16.02 8.03
C GLY A 260 18.97 -15.80 8.99
N LEU A 261 18.56 -16.88 9.65
CA LEU A 261 17.40 -16.91 10.55
C LEU A 261 17.53 -15.96 11.75
N ASP A 262 18.76 -15.59 12.12
CA ASP A 262 19.07 -14.76 13.29
C ASP A 262 18.96 -13.25 13.02
N ALA A 263 18.62 -12.84 11.79
CA ALA A 263 18.44 -11.42 11.51
C ALA A 263 17.16 -10.88 12.17
N GLU A 264 17.34 -9.83 12.98
CA GLU A 264 16.23 -9.04 13.53
C GLU A 264 15.57 -8.24 12.41
N ILE A 265 14.53 -8.84 11.81
CA ILE A 265 13.75 -8.22 10.75
C ILE A 265 12.51 -7.57 11.37
N PRO A 266 12.32 -6.24 11.20
CA PRO A 266 11.17 -5.54 11.74
C PRO A 266 9.87 -6.07 11.13
N LEU A 267 8.79 -6.05 11.92
CA LEU A 267 7.48 -6.44 11.46
C LEU A 267 6.96 -5.43 10.42
N PRO A 268 6.47 -5.88 9.27
CA PRO A 268 5.79 -4.99 8.35
C PRO A 268 4.44 -4.58 8.96
N THR A 269 4.30 -3.29 9.29
CA THR A 269 3.04 -2.73 9.84
C THR A 269 2.14 -2.08 8.79
N SER A 270 2.63 -1.94 7.56
CA SER A 270 1.93 -1.27 6.47
C SER A 270 1.67 -2.27 5.34
N GLN A 271 0.40 -2.43 4.96
CA GLN A 271 0.03 -3.24 3.82
C GLN A 271 0.39 -2.54 2.51
N PRO A 272 1.22 -3.16 1.64
CA PRO A 272 1.69 -2.49 0.42
C PRO A 272 0.79 -2.74 -0.80
N PHE A 273 -0.14 -3.71 -0.74
CA PHE A 273 -0.97 -4.12 -1.87
C PHE A 273 -2.31 -3.40 -1.90
N SER A 274 -2.77 -3.03 -3.10
CA SER A 274 -4.11 -2.48 -3.30
C SER A 274 -4.63 -2.83 -4.70
N VAL A 275 -5.95 -2.99 -4.82
CA VAL A 275 -6.66 -3.08 -6.11
C VAL A 275 -6.89 -1.71 -6.74
N GLU A 276 -6.52 -0.64 -6.04
CA GLU A 276 -6.67 0.74 -6.49
C GLU A 276 -6.18 0.94 -7.93
N GLN A 277 -7.04 1.57 -8.72
CA GLN A 277 -6.73 1.96 -10.08
C GLN A 277 -6.27 3.41 -10.10
N CYS A 278 -5.27 3.66 -10.94
CA CYS A 278 -4.87 5.01 -11.27
C CYS A 278 -6.01 5.74 -12.01
N ARG A 279 -6.75 6.62 -11.32
CA ARG A 279 -7.81 7.45 -11.90
C ARG A 279 -7.49 8.91 -11.66
N SER A 280 -7.63 9.72 -12.71
CA SER A 280 -7.50 11.17 -12.59
C SER A 280 -8.80 11.72 -11.98
N ASP A 281 -8.69 12.48 -10.90
CA ASP A 281 -9.81 13.23 -10.32
C ASP A 281 -10.05 14.56 -11.06
N ARG A 282 -10.05 14.50 -12.39
CA ARG A 282 -10.28 15.64 -13.26
C ARG A 282 -11.46 15.38 -14.19
N ASP A 283 -12.32 16.37 -14.36
CA ASP A 283 -13.38 16.30 -15.35
C ASP A 283 -12.82 16.36 -16.78
N PRO A 284 -13.59 16.01 -17.83
CA PRO A 284 -13.18 16.30 -19.20
C PRO A 284 -13.00 17.82 -19.42
N PRO A 285 -12.09 18.23 -20.32
CA PRO A 285 -11.87 19.63 -20.61
C PRO A 285 -13.14 20.34 -21.08
N GLY A 286 -13.32 21.57 -20.61
CA GLY A 286 -14.49 22.40 -20.91
C GLY A 286 -14.08 23.69 -21.62
N ALA A 287 -14.93 24.16 -22.55
CA ALA A 287 -14.70 25.40 -23.30
C ALA A 287 -15.24 26.66 -22.59
N THR A 288 -15.75 26.55 -21.36
CA THR A 288 -16.39 27.67 -20.68
C THR A 288 -15.34 28.65 -20.14
N VAL A 289 -15.37 29.87 -20.64
CA VAL A 289 -14.53 30.98 -20.16
C VAL A 289 -15.44 32.09 -19.64
N LEU A 290 -15.30 32.43 -18.36
CA LEU A 290 -16.06 33.50 -17.72
C LEU A 290 -15.12 34.65 -17.34
N ARG A 291 -15.49 35.87 -17.73
CA ARG A 291 -14.71 37.08 -17.44
C ARG A 291 -15.59 38.13 -16.79
N ALA A 292 -15.08 38.78 -15.75
CA ALA A 292 -15.74 39.94 -15.18
C ALA A 292 -15.38 41.20 -16.02
N PRO A 293 -16.27 42.20 -16.07
CA PRO A 293 -15.93 43.49 -16.65
C PRO A 293 -14.78 44.15 -15.87
N PRO A 294 -13.92 44.95 -16.53
CA PRO A 294 -12.80 45.61 -15.87
C PRO A 294 -13.29 46.62 -14.83
N ILE A 295 -12.82 46.49 -13.59
CA ILE A 295 -13.15 47.39 -12.49
C ILE A 295 -12.03 48.43 -12.32
N ARG A 296 -12.39 49.72 -12.20
CA ARG A 296 -11.41 50.81 -12.06
C ARG A 296 -10.82 50.97 -10.65
N ARG A 297 -11.50 50.49 -9.61
CA ARG A 297 -11.03 50.51 -8.21
C ARG A 297 -11.52 49.29 -7.43
N PRO A 298 -10.63 48.47 -6.85
CA PRO A 298 -11.04 47.33 -6.03
C PRO A 298 -11.73 47.81 -4.75
N ARG A 299 -12.79 47.09 -4.36
CA ARG A 299 -13.55 47.37 -3.12
C ARG A 299 -12.93 46.61 -1.95
N ARG A 300 -13.19 47.06 -0.72
CA ARG A 300 -12.76 46.29 0.47
C ARG A 300 -13.55 44.99 0.52
N GLY A 301 -12.85 43.86 0.59
CA GLY A 301 -13.47 42.52 0.53
C GLY A 301 -13.50 41.91 -0.87
N SER A 302 -12.96 42.61 -1.88
CA SER A 302 -12.89 42.09 -3.23
C SER A 302 -12.01 40.85 -3.35
N LEU A 303 -12.47 39.91 -4.16
CA LEU A 303 -11.80 38.68 -4.55
C LEU A 303 -11.14 38.88 -5.92
N ASP A 304 -9.91 38.41 -6.05
CA ASP A 304 -9.28 38.20 -7.35
C ASP A 304 -9.28 36.70 -7.63
N LEU A 305 -9.90 36.28 -8.75
CA LEU A 305 -9.99 34.88 -9.16
C LEU A 305 -9.47 34.75 -10.59
N ARG A 306 -8.29 34.17 -10.76
CA ARG A 306 -7.73 33.81 -12.06
C ARG A 306 -7.55 32.32 -12.12
N LEU A 307 -8.55 31.61 -12.65
CA LEU A 307 -8.60 30.15 -12.74
C LEU A 307 -8.50 29.73 -14.21
N ARG A 308 -7.81 28.62 -14.48
CA ARG A 308 -7.55 28.10 -15.83
C ARG A 308 -7.87 26.63 -15.86
N ASP A 309 -8.86 26.29 -16.67
CA ASP A 309 -9.31 24.91 -16.87
C ASP A 309 -9.51 24.16 -15.54
N VAL A 310 -10.22 24.76 -14.59
CA VAL A 310 -10.45 24.22 -13.23
C VAL A 310 -11.79 23.51 -13.18
N ASP A 311 -11.88 22.36 -12.51
CA ASP A 311 -13.14 21.64 -12.32
C ASP A 311 -14.15 22.53 -11.59
N TRP A 312 -15.43 22.48 -11.98
CA TRP A 312 -16.46 23.29 -11.31
C TRP A 312 -16.49 23.10 -9.79
N ALA A 313 -16.35 21.87 -9.30
CA ALA A 313 -16.29 21.59 -7.87
C ALA A 313 -15.11 22.30 -7.18
N ASP A 314 -13.95 22.37 -7.84
CA ASP A 314 -12.76 23.03 -7.32
C ASP A 314 -12.88 24.56 -7.30
N VAL A 315 -13.64 25.16 -8.22
CA VAL A 315 -13.96 26.60 -8.18
C VAL A 315 -14.69 26.94 -6.88
N PHE A 316 -15.70 26.15 -6.51
CA PHE A 316 -16.40 26.33 -5.24
C PHE A 316 -15.50 26.05 -4.03
N GLY A 317 -14.53 25.15 -4.19
CA GLY A 317 -13.50 24.97 -3.19
C GLY A 317 -12.57 26.16 -2.99
N ALA A 318 -12.16 26.81 -4.07
CA ALA A 318 -11.41 28.04 -3.99
C ALA A 318 -12.24 29.13 -3.30
N LEU A 319 -13.51 29.31 -3.68
CA LEU A 319 -14.41 30.27 -3.04
C LEU A 319 -14.59 29.99 -1.55
N HIS A 320 -14.88 28.75 -1.16
CA HIS A 320 -14.98 28.34 0.24
C HIS A 320 -13.73 28.72 1.04
N ARG A 321 -12.53 28.45 0.50
CA ARG A 321 -11.27 28.78 1.18
C ARG A 321 -11.04 30.29 1.33
N LEU A 322 -11.53 31.09 0.38
CA LEU A 322 -11.37 32.55 0.38
C LEU A 322 -12.39 33.27 1.27
N THR A 323 -13.63 32.76 1.34
CA THR A 323 -14.75 33.45 1.99
C THR A 323 -15.27 32.76 3.25
N GLY A 324 -15.00 31.46 3.41
CA GLY A 324 -15.58 30.62 4.47
C GLY A 324 -17.00 30.13 4.19
N GLU A 325 -17.61 30.53 3.07
CA GLU A 325 -18.98 30.15 2.71
C GLU A 325 -19.09 28.67 2.37
N ALA A 326 -20.21 28.04 2.71
CA ALA A 326 -20.40 26.62 2.49
C ALA A 326 -21.10 26.32 1.16
N PHE A 327 -20.56 25.32 0.45
CA PHE A 327 -21.07 24.86 -0.83
C PHE A 327 -21.29 23.35 -0.81
N LEU A 328 -22.40 22.93 -1.42
CA LEU A 328 -22.67 21.54 -1.76
C LEU A 328 -22.87 21.48 -3.27
N VAL A 329 -22.01 20.75 -3.97
CA VAL A 329 -22.00 20.66 -5.43
C VAL A 329 -22.51 19.28 -5.84
N ASP A 330 -23.59 19.27 -6.59
CA ASP A 330 -24.25 18.06 -7.07
C ASP A 330 -23.41 17.32 -8.13
N ALA A 331 -23.69 16.02 -8.30
CA ALA A 331 -23.04 15.16 -9.29
C ALA A 331 -23.21 15.64 -10.75
N ASP A 332 -24.27 16.42 -11.03
CA ASP A 332 -24.58 16.93 -12.37
C ASP A 332 -23.70 18.12 -12.78
N VAL A 333 -22.96 18.70 -11.83
CA VAL A 333 -22.02 19.80 -12.07
C VAL A 333 -20.65 19.24 -12.44
N THR A 334 -20.53 18.85 -13.71
CA THR A 334 -19.28 18.33 -14.29
C THR A 334 -18.65 19.32 -15.26
N GLY A 335 -17.39 19.08 -15.61
CA GLY A 335 -16.63 19.86 -16.59
C GLY A 335 -15.69 20.88 -15.97
N ARG A 336 -14.88 21.51 -16.82
CA ARG A 336 -13.90 22.52 -16.44
C ARG A 336 -14.30 23.91 -16.91
N VAL A 337 -13.85 24.91 -16.18
CA VAL A 337 -14.12 26.33 -16.45
C VAL A 337 -12.85 27.16 -16.23
N SER A 338 -12.64 28.15 -17.09
CA SER A 338 -11.65 29.21 -16.86
C SER A 338 -12.36 30.47 -16.38
N VAL A 339 -11.85 31.07 -15.32
CA VAL A 339 -12.43 32.25 -14.67
C VAL A 339 -11.41 33.37 -14.60
N ASP A 340 -11.81 34.59 -14.93
CA ASP A 340 -10.99 35.79 -14.76
C ASP A 340 -11.84 36.91 -14.17
N PHE A 341 -11.89 36.95 -12.84
CA PHE A 341 -12.67 37.92 -12.07
C PHE A 341 -11.73 38.78 -11.20
N PRO A 342 -11.22 39.90 -11.74
CA PRO A 342 -10.42 40.84 -10.95
C PRO A 342 -11.29 41.71 -10.05
N GLY A 343 -10.98 41.73 -8.76
CA GLY A 343 -11.57 42.65 -7.78
C GLY A 343 -13.09 42.57 -7.61
N VAL A 344 -13.69 41.38 -7.73
CA VAL A 344 -15.16 41.18 -7.62
C VAL A 344 -15.60 40.87 -6.20
N GLU A 345 -16.81 41.25 -5.82
CA GLU A 345 -17.43 40.76 -4.58
C GLU A 345 -17.93 39.32 -4.76
N LEU A 346 -18.10 38.58 -3.67
CA LEU A 346 -18.57 37.18 -3.71
C LEU A 346 -19.90 37.03 -4.47
N GLU A 347 -20.92 37.82 -4.15
CA GLU A 347 -22.24 37.69 -4.81
C GLU A 347 -22.19 38.02 -6.31
N GLU A 348 -21.29 38.93 -6.71
CA GLU A 348 -21.03 39.23 -8.11
C GLU A 348 -20.34 38.03 -8.80
N ALA A 349 -19.33 37.43 -8.16
CA ALA A 349 -18.68 36.22 -8.64
C ALA A 349 -19.70 35.09 -8.82
N LEU A 350 -20.55 34.83 -7.83
CA LEU A 350 -21.60 33.82 -7.88
C LEU A 350 -22.62 34.10 -9.00
N THR A 351 -22.97 35.37 -9.23
CA THR A 351 -23.85 35.76 -10.34
C THR A 351 -23.19 35.50 -11.70
N LEU A 352 -21.89 35.78 -11.83
CA LEU A 352 -21.12 35.48 -13.04
C LEU A 352 -21.00 33.97 -13.28
N LEU A 353 -20.77 33.18 -12.23
CA LEU A 353 -20.74 31.72 -12.34
C LEU A 353 -22.09 31.15 -12.80
N GLN A 354 -23.22 31.70 -12.34
CA GLN A 354 -24.56 31.30 -12.82
C GLN A 354 -24.75 31.51 -14.33
N LYS A 355 -24.13 32.54 -14.92
CA LYS A 355 -24.13 32.73 -16.39
C LYS A 355 -23.40 31.61 -17.12
N GLY A 356 -22.52 30.88 -16.43
CA GLY A 356 -21.85 29.68 -16.91
C GLY A 356 -22.72 28.41 -16.93
N GLY A 357 -24.01 28.51 -16.61
CA GLY A 357 -24.97 27.41 -16.72
C GLY A 357 -25.18 26.59 -15.44
N ILE A 358 -24.72 27.10 -14.30
CA ILE A 358 -25.01 26.52 -12.98
C ILE A 358 -26.08 27.33 -12.25
N LYS A 359 -26.75 26.71 -11.28
CA LYS A 359 -27.75 27.33 -10.42
C LYS A 359 -27.29 27.21 -8.98
N LEU A 360 -27.52 28.26 -8.20
CA LEU A 360 -27.16 28.35 -6.79
C LEU A 360 -28.42 28.50 -5.95
N SER A 361 -28.52 27.74 -4.86
CA SER A 361 -29.58 27.94 -3.88
C SER A 361 -29.22 29.07 -2.90
N PRO A 362 -30.22 29.76 -2.31
CA PRO A 362 -29.99 30.69 -1.23
C PRO A 362 -29.75 29.94 0.11
N GLY A 363 -29.11 30.61 1.06
CA GLY A 363 -28.94 30.13 2.44
C GLY A 363 -27.48 29.95 2.86
N PRO A 364 -27.25 29.48 4.11
CA PRO A 364 -25.91 29.31 4.68
C PRO A 364 -25.13 28.16 4.03
N LEU A 365 -25.84 27.16 3.49
CA LEU A 365 -25.28 26.10 2.65
C LEU A 365 -25.84 26.26 1.23
N ARG A 366 -25.02 26.74 0.31
CA ARG A 366 -25.42 26.97 -1.07
C ARG A 366 -25.25 25.70 -1.89
N ARG A 367 -26.35 25.14 -2.35
CA ARG A 367 -26.37 24.01 -3.28
C ARG A 367 -26.08 24.49 -4.70
N VAL A 368 -25.21 23.79 -5.40
CA VAL A 368 -24.80 24.05 -6.79
C VAL A 368 -25.27 22.89 -7.65
N SER A 369 -26.07 23.18 -8.68
CA SER A 369 -26.63 22.18 -9.60
C SER A 369 -26.79 22.75 -11.01
N ARG A 370 -26.83 21.90 -12.04
CA ARG A 370 -27.25 22.32 -13.41
C ARG A 370 -28.77 22.23 -13.61
N ALA A 371 -29.40 21.18 -13.07
CA ALA A 371 -30.83 20.96 -13.23
C ALA A 371 -31.66 21.93 -12.38
N ARG A 372 -31.49 21.90 -11.05
CA ARG A 372 -32.22 22.75 -10.09
C ARG A 372 -31.54 22.75 -8.72
N ALA A 373 -31.20 23.94 -8.22
CA ALA A 373 -30.71 24.12 -6.86
C ALA A 373 -31.86 24.57 -5.95
N ALA A 374 -32.48 23.63 -5.22
CA ALA A 374 -33.38 23.97 -4.12
C ALA A 374 -32.56 24.34 -2.87
N ALA A 375 -33.09 25.25 -2.05
CA ALA A 375 -32.49 25.54 -0.75
C ALA A 375 -32.62 24.32 0.17
N ALA A 376 -31.51 23.93 0.80
CA ALA A 376 -31.54 22.87 1.80
C ALA A 376 -32.48 23.30 2.93
N ARG A 377 -33.36 22.39 3.35
CA ARG A 377 -34.23 22.65 4.50
C ARG A 377 -33.37 22.65 5.77
N PRO A 378 -33.35 23.75 6.54
CA PRO A 378 -32.67 23.74 7.84
C PRO A 378 -33.31 22.66 8.71
N ALA A 379 -32.48 21.94 9.44
CA ALA A 379 -32.94 21.01 10.44
C ALA A 379 -33.66 21.77 11.56
N LEU A 380 -34.73 21.19 12.09
CA LEU A 380 -35.49 21.76 13.20
C LEU A 380 -34.72 21.71 14.54
N ALA A 381 -33.56 21.04 14.58
CA ALA A 381 -32.77 20.83 15.77
C ALA A 381 -31.69 21.92 15.91
N ALA A 382 -31.90 22.86 16.83
CA ALA A 382 -30.99 23.98 17.07
C ALA A 382 -29.62 23.59 17.66
N ASP A 383 -29.48 22.37 18.21
CA ASP A 383 -28.30 21.90 18.94
C ASP A 383 -27.48 20.80 18.21
N ALA A 384 -27.62 20.67 16.88
CA ALA A 384 -26.84 19.68 16.15
C ALA A 384 -25.32 19.98 16.20
N PRO A 385 -24.45 18.96 16.33
CA PRO A 385 -23.01 19.15 16.38
C PRO A 385 -22.51 19.78 15.06
N LYS A 386 -21.55 20.70 15.18
CA LYS A 386 -20.94 21.36 14.03
C LYS A 386 -19.81 20.51 13.47
N ILE A 387 -19.74 20.44 12.15
CA ILE A 387 -18.72 19.70 11.42
C ILE A 387 -18.07 20.60 10.37
N THR A 388 -16.77 20.37 10.15
CA THR A 388 -16.05 20.89 9.00
C THR A 388 -15.76 19.73 8.05
N LEU A 389 -16.20 19.86 6.80
CA LEU A 389 -16.07 18.82 5.79
C LEU A 389 -15.60 19.45 4.46
N ALA A 390 -14.52 18.93 3.91
CA ALA A 390 -13.99 19.35 2.61
C ALA A 390 -13.69 18.09 1.78
N VAL A 391 -14.66 17.68 0.96
CA VAL A 391 -14.63 16.43 0.21
C VAL A 391 -15.03 16.68 -1.23
N LYS A 392 -14.12 16.41 -2.16
CA LYS A 392 -14.39 16.47 -3.61
C LYS A 392 -14.85 15.13 -4.14
N ARG A 393 -16.03 15.11 -4.78
CA ARG A 393 -16.63 13.94 -5.43
C ARG A 393 -16.57 12.67 -4.54
N GLY A 394 -16.81 12.84 -3.25
CA GLY A 394 -16.87 11.73 -2.31
C GLY A 394 -18.08 10.86 -2.60
N ASP A 395 -17.95 9.56 -2.41
CA ASP A 395 -19.09 8.67 -2.48
C ASP A 395 -20.08 9.05 -1.37
N VAL A 396 -21.36 9.21 -1.72
CA VAL A 396 -22.37 9.75 -0.79
C VAL A 396 -22.45 8.93 0.49
N ARG A 397 -22.28 7.61 0.36
CA ARG A 397 -22.22 6.69 1.50
C ARG A 397 -21.14 7.07 2.51
N ASP A 398 -19.95 7.43 2.04
CA ASP A 398 -18.81 7.76 2.90
C ASP A 398 -19.02 9.11 3.58
N VAL A 399 -19.59 10.07 2.86
CA VAL A 399 -19.99 11.37 3.41
C VAL A 399 -21.04 11.18 4.52
N LEU A 400 -22.06 10.34 4.29
CA LEU A 400 -23.08 10.05 5.29
C LEU A 400 -22.52 9.26 6.48
N ALA A 401 -21.59 8.34 6.26
CA ALA A 401 -20.91 7.60 7.32
C ALA A 401 -20.07 8.53 8.20
N ALA A 402 -19.31 9.45 7.62
CA ALA A 402 -18.54 10.45 8.36
C ALA A 402 -19.45 11.36 9.21
N LEU A 403 -20.63 11.72 8.71
CA LEU A 403 -21.62 12.48 9.48
C LEU A 403 -22.20 11.65 10.64
N ALA A 404 -22.46 10.36 10.43
CA ALA A 404 -22.96 9.45 11.46
C ALA A 404 -21.92 9.12 12.55
N GLU A 405 -20.63 9.20 12.23
CA GLU A 405 -19.55 9.07 13.22
C GLU A 405 -19.54 10.25 14.20
N VAL A 406 -19.79 11.47 13.70
CA VAL A 406 -19.87 12.68 14.52
C VAL A 406 -21.17 12.74 15.31
N ASP A 407 -22.28 12.31 14.71
CA ASP A 407 -23.59 12.25 15.37
C ASP A 407 -24.25 10.89 15.10
N PRO A 408 -24.20 9.95 16.06
CA PRO A 408 -24.81 8.63 15.91
C PRO A 408 -26.32 8.66 15.66
N SER A 409 -27.03 9.73 16.03
CA SER A 409 -28.45 9.89 15.69
C SER A 409 -28.66 9.97 14.17
N LEU A 410 -27.60 10.30 13.42
CA LEU A 410 -27.57 10.32 11.97
C LEU A 410 -27.25 8.95 11.33
N ALA A 411 -27.11 7.86 12.08
CA ALA A 411 -26.77 6.55 11.50
C ALA A 411 -27.86 5.93 10.60
N ALA A 412 -29.09 6.44 10.61
CA ALA A 412 -30.20 5.96 9.77
C ALA A 412 -30.04 6.34 8.28
N ALA A 413 -28.92 6.03 7.64
CA ALA A 413 -28.70 6.28 6.21
C ALA A 413 -29.34 5.16 5.36
N PRO A 414 -29.88 5.48 4.16
CA PRO A 414 -30.25 4.44 3.21
C PRO A 414 -28.96 3.71 2.80
N ARG A 415 -28.96 2.36 2.88
CA ARG A 415 -27.76 1.54 2.67
C ARG A 415 -27.26 1.59 1.21
N ASP A 416 -28.12 2.00 0.29
CA ASP A 416 -27.91 1.94 -1.16
C ASP A 416 -28.19 3.29 -1.84
N VAL A 417 -27.47 4.34 -1.43
CA VAL A 417 -27.52 5.63 -2.13
C VAL A 417 -26.34 5.72 -3.10
N PRO A 418 -26.52 5.39 -4.39
CA PRO A 418 -25.46 5.57 -5.37
C PRO A 418 -25.25 7.06 -5.65
N GLY A 419 -24.01 7.45 -5.91
CA GLY A 419 -23.69 8.80 -6.36
C GLY A 419 -22.46 9.38 -5.70
N ARG A 420 -21.97 10.45 -6.29
CA ARG A 420 -20.85 11.24 -5.78
C ARG A 420 -21.31 12.65 -5.53
N ILE A 421 -20.85 13.21 -4.44
CA ILE A 421 -21.17 14.57 -4.08
C ILE A 421 -19.94 15.30 -3.64
N SER A 422 -20.03 16.60 -3.79
CA SER A 422 -18.98 17.48 -3.44
C SER A 422 -19.45 18.38 -2.26
N VAL A 423 -18.76 18.33 -1.10
CA VAL A 423 -19.07 19.16 0.09
C VAL A 423 -17.88 20.00 0.57
N TRP A 424 -18.12 21.31 0.74
CA TRP A 424 -17.18 22.32 1.22
C TRP A 424 -17.88 23.11 2.31
N ALA A 425 -17.68 22.74 3.57
CA ALA A 425 -18.38 23.34 4.69
C ALA A 425 -17.43 23.47 5.90
N ARG A 426 -17.59 24.56 6.63
CA ARG A 426 -16.84 24.83 7.86
C ARG A 426 -17.83 25.18 8.97
N GLU A 427 -17.72 24.52 10.11
CA GLU A 427 -18.57 24.76 11.29
C GLU A 427 -20.10 24.68 10.99
N MET A 428 -20.51 23.78 10.10
CA MET A 428 -21.90 23.61 9.67
C MET A 428 -22.61 22.57 10.57
N PRO A 429 -23.89 22.75 10.96
CA PRO A 429 -24.63 21.71 11.66
C PRO A 429 -24.69 20.40 10.85
N ALA A 430 -24.29 19.28 11.44
CA ALA A 430 -24.22 17.99 10.76
C ALA A 430 -25.58 17.54 10.19
N SER A 431 -26.68 17.90 10.88
CA SER A 431 -28.05 17.65 10.46
C SER A 431 -28.42 18.40 9.17
N ASP A 432 -28.01 19.66 9.04
CA ASP A 432 -28.30 20.49 7.86
C ASP A 432 -27.56 19.95 6.65
N LEU A 433 -26.29 19.60 6.84
CA LEU A 433 -25.47 19.03 5.79
C LEU A 433 -26.01 17.67 5.35
N ARG A 434 -26.41 16.81 6.28
CA ARG A 434 -27.05 15.53 5.97
C ARG A 434 -28.33 15.71 5.16
N ASN A 435 -29.22 16.62 5.57
CA ASN A 435 -30.47 16.89 4.86
C ASN A 435 -30.18 17.35 3.43
N ALA A 436 -29.20 18.24 3.25
CA ALA A 436 -28.79 18.73 1.94
C ALA A 436 -28.20 17.61 1.07
N VAL A 437 -27.34 16.75 1.61
CA VAL A 437 -26.78 15.59 0.90
C VAL A 437 -27.89 14.61 0.49
N THR A 438 -28.84 14.33 1.38
CA THR A 438 -29.96 13.42 1.10
C THR A 438 -30.91 14.00 0.04
N GLU A 439 -31.19 15.30 0.11
CA GLU A 439 -31.99 16.03 -0.89
C GLU A 439 -31.27 16.13 -2.24
N ALA A 440 -29.93 16.18 -2.23
CA ALA A 440 -29.13 16.25 -3.44
C ALA A 440 -29.22 14.98 -4.28
N VAL A 441 -29.24 13.82 -3.64
CA VAL A 441 -29.36 12.53 -4.33
C VAL A 441 -30.81 12.20 -4.71
N GLY A 442 -31.78 12.76 -3.97
CA GLY A 442 -33.21 12.57 -4.25
C GLY A 442 -33.75 11.16 -3.96
N PRO A 443 -35.07 10.94 -3.99
CA PRO A 443 -35.69 9.66 -3.64
C PRO A 443 -35.66 8.58 -4.75
N ALA A 444 -34.83 8.69 -5.80
CA ALA A 444 -34.82 7.69 -6.87
C ALA A 444 -33.46 7.54 -7.58
N ALA A 445 -32.83 6.39 -7.39
CA ALA A 445 -32.10 5.67 -8.43
C ALA A 445 -32.07 4.16 -8.08
N SER A 446 -33.27 3.56 -7.94
CA SER A 446 -33.46 2.11 -8.09
C SER A 446 -33.43 1.77 -9.59
N THR A 447 -32.25 1.88 -10.19
CA THR A 447 -31.94 1.27 -11.47
C THR A 447 -30.60 0.59 -11.31
N GLU A 448 -30.65 -0.71 -11.04
CA GLU A 448 -29.71 -1.76 -11.51
C GLU A 448 -28.31 -1.28 -11.93
N ALA A 449 -27.61 -0.61 -11.02
CA ALA A 449 -26.18 -0.45 -11.09
C ALA A 449 -25.65 -1.29 -9.94
N THR A 450 -25.14 -2.48 -10.26
CA THR A 450 -24.38 -3.28 -9.31
C THR A 450 -23.38 -2.36 -8.63
N PRO A 451 -23.49 -2.11 -7.30
CA PRO A 451 -22.57 -1.23 -6.64
C PRO A 451 -21.18 -1.82 -6.82
N ALA A 452 -20.27 -1.04 -7.43
CA ALA A 452 -18.86 -1.37 -7.36
C ALA A 452 -18.50 -1.48 -5.87
N PRO A 453 -17.71 -2.48 -5.46
CA PRO A 453 -17.31 -2.63 -4.07
C PRO A 453 -16.74 -1.30 -3.61
N SER A 454 -17.34 -0.71 -2.55
CA SER A 454 -16.83 0.53 -2.00
C SER A 454 -15.44 0.22 -1.42
N GLU A 455 -14.42 0.81 -2.02
CA GLU A 455 -13.05 0.75 -1.53
C GLU A 455 -12.99 1.61 -0.26
N ASN A 456 -13.42 1.04 0.87
CA ASN A 456 -13.58 1.72 2.18
C ASN A 456 -12.25 2.05 2.87
N GLY A 457 -11.18 2.30 2.12
CA GLY A 457 -9.86 2.64 2.65
C GLY A 457 -9.45 4.06 2.25
N PRO A 458 -8.63 4.75 3.06
CA PRO A 458 -7.94 5.95 2.58
C PRO A 458 -7.16 5.60 1.32
N ARG A 459 -7.38 6.35 0.23
CA ARG A 459 -6.72 6.12 -1.05
C ARG A 459 -5.21 6.17 -0.84
N ARG A 460 -4.53 5.06 -1.12
CA ARG A 460 -3.07 4.96 -0.98
C ARG A 460 -2.34 5.70 -2.09
N LEU A 461 -3.00 5.99 -3.21
CA LEU A 461 -2.48 6.83 -4.28
C LEU A 461 -2.82 8.32 -4.12
N ASP A 462 -2.91 8.82 -2.87
CA ASP A 462 -3.11 10.25 -2.60
C ASP A 462 -1.76 10.93 -2.32
N LEU A 463 -1.35 11.81 -3.24
CA LEU A 463 -0.14 12.61 -3.11
C LEU A 463 -0.37 13.70 -2.05
N ARG A 464 0.60 13.99 -1.20
CA ARG A 464 0.49 15.14 -0.30
C ARG A 464 0.97 16.42 -1.00
N PRO A 465 0.51 17.62 -0.57
CA PRO A 465 1.03 18.87 -1.12
C PRO A 465 2.56 18.95 -1.04
N GLU A 466 3.16 18.59 0.09
CA GLU A 466 4.62 18.61 0.27
C GLU A 466 5.39 17.57 -0.56
N GLU A 467 4.69 16.59 -1.15
CA GLU A 467 5.27 15.55 -2.00
C GLU A 467 5.22 15.90 -3.49
N LEU A 468 4.55 17.00 -3.87
CA LEU A 468 4.49 17.46 -5.26
C LEU A 468 5.87 17.95 -5.70
N ALA A 469 6.37 17.42 -6.81
CA ALA A 469 7.62 17.90 -7.41
C ALA A 469 7.41 19.26 -8.10
N VAL A 470 8.48 20.06 -8.18
CA VAL A 470 8.48 21.34 -8.90
C VAL A 470 8.12 21.15 -10.38
N GLU A 471 8.58 20.06 -10.99
CA GLU A 471 8.30 19.67 -12.38
C GLU A 471 6.83 19.30 -12.61
N GLU A 472 6.10 18.96 -11.54
CA GLU A 472 4.69 18.56 -11.55
C GLU A 472 3.76 19.71 -11.11
N PHE A 473 4.30 20.91 -10.92
CA PHE A 473 3.57 22.08 -10.44
C PHE A 473 2.68 22.66 -11.56
N GLU A 474 1.53 22.02 -11.80
CA GLU A 474 0.53 22.47 -12.77
C GLU A 474 -0.31 23.61 -12.18
N LEU A 475 0.16 24.85 -12.38
CA LEU A 475 -0.51 26.05 -11.88
C LEU A 475 -1.88 26.23 -12.57
N ALA A 476 -2.94 25.96 -11.81
CA ALA A 476 -4.33 26.00 -12.27
C ALA A 476 -5.01 27.33 -11.95
N GLY A 477 -4.53 28.05 -10.93
CA GLY A 477 -5.10 29.34 -10.60
C GLY A 477 -4.31 30.18 -9.62
N LEU A 478 -4.60 31.48 -9.64
CA LEU A 478 -4.12 32.47 -8.70
C LEU A 478 -5.34 33.17 -8.11
N VAL A 479 -5.45 33.11 -6.79
CA VAL A 479 -6.57 33.72 -6.07
C VAL A 479 -6.07 34.64 -4.97
N ALA A 480 -6.77 35.74 -4.74
CA ALA A 480 -6.47 36.63 -3.64
C ALA A 480 -7.72 37.09 -2.90
N SER A 481 -7.56 37.25 -1.59
CA SER A 481 -8.50 37.94 -0.71
C SER A 481 -7.69 38.84 0.21
N GLY A 482 -8.07 40.13 0.31
CA GLY A 482 -7.32 41.11 1.10
C GLY A 482 -5.87 41.34 0.64
N GLY A 483 -5.60 41.18 -0.66
CA GLY A 483 -4.28 41.40 -1.27
C GLY A 483 -3.25 40.28 -1.06
N ARG A 484 -3.62 39.18 -0.38
CA ARG A 484 -2.75 38.01 -0.22
C ARG A 484 -3.03 36.99 -1.31
N TRP A 485 -2.06 36.76 -2.18
CA TRP A 485 -2.15 35.76 -3.24
C TRP A 485 -1.91 34.35 -2.71
N THR A 486 -2.67 33.42 -3.27
CA THR A 486 -2.59 31.98 -3.04
C THR A 486 -2.62 31.29 -4.40
N ALA A 487 -1.75 30.30 -4.59
CA ALA A 487 -1.71 29.51 -5.80
C ALA A 487 -2.58 28.25 -5.64
N LEU A 488 -3.28 27.90 -6.71
CA LEU A 488 -4.05 26.68 -6.84
C LEU A 488 -3.36 25.80 -7.87
N VAL A 489 -3.00 24.58 -7.49
CA VAL A 489 -2.15 23.70 -8.29
C VAL A 489 -2.75 22.31 -8.33
N TYR A 490 -2.85 21.74 -9.53
CA TYR A 490 -3.30 20.35 -9.66
C TYR A 490 -2.12 19.40 -9.44
N SER A 491 -2.35 18.35 -8.66
CA SER A 491 -1.47 17.19 -8.66
C SER A 491 -1.63 16.40 -9.95
N PRO A 492 -0.67 15.53 -10.31
CA PRO A 492 -0.85 14.57 -11.39
C PRO A 492 -2.15 13.77 -11.26
N ALA A 493 -2.54 13.45 -10.02
CA ALA A 493 -3.78 12.73 -9.70
C ALA A 493 -5.06 13.56 -9.92
N GLY A 494 -4.97 14.87 -10.17
CA GLY A 494 -6.12 15.76 -10.36
C GLY A 494 -6.68 16.38 -9.07
N VAL A 495 -5.96 16.26 -7.96
CA VAL A 495 -6.34 16.90 -6.69
C VAL A 495 -5.85 18.34 -6.68
N LEU A 496 -6.69 19.29 -6.27
CA LEU A 496 -6.34 20.71 -6.23
C LEU A 496 -5.75 21.12 -4.86
N TYR A 497 -4.44 21.35 -4.83
CA TYR A 497 -3.75 21.89 -3.67
C TYR A 497 -3.74 23.41 -3.65
N VAL A 498 -3.56 23.96 -2.45
CA VAL A 498 -3.37 25.38 -2.18
C VAL A 498 -1.97 25.58 -1.67
N TYR A 499 -1.26 26.53 -2.27
CA TYR A 499 0.07 26.92 -1.86
C TYR A 499 0.13 28.41 -1.52
N ARG A 500 0.91 28.71 -0.49
CA ARG A 500 1.25 30.04 0.01
C ARG A 500 2.78 30.23 -0.03
N PRO A 501 3.26 31.47 0.01
CA PRO A 501 4.69 31.72 0.20
C PRO A 501 5.21 31.02 1.46
N GLY A 502 6.29 30.26 1.33
CA GLY A 502 6.91 29.45 2.38
C GLY A 502 6.53 27.96 2.36
N ASP A 503 5.48 27.58 1.64
CA ASP A 503 5.06 26.17 1.56
C ASP A 503 6.11 25.33 0.83
N ARG A 504 6.31 24.10 1.30
CA ARG A 504 7.30 23.17 0.77
C ARG A 504 6.72 22.32 -0.35
N LEU A 505 7.58 22.00 -1.30
CA LEU A 505 7.42 20.98 -2.35
C LEU A 505 8.48 19.90 -2.12
N ALA A 506 8.41 18.80 -2.86
CA ALA A 506 9.34 17.68 -2.66
C ALA A 506 10.81 18.07 -2.88
N ASN A 507 11.07 18.97 -3.81
CA ASN A 507 12.39 19.46 -4.24
C ASN A 507 12.44 20.99 -4.38
N GLY A 508 11.59 21.73 -3.65
CA GLY A 508 11.57 23.18 -3.71
C GLY A 508 10.69 23.84 -2.65
N VAL A 509 10.60 25.17 -2.70
CA VAL A 509 9.76 25.98 -1.81
C VAL A 509 9.08 27.07 -2.63
N VAL A 510 7.83 27.37 -2.32
CA VAL A 510 7.11 28.49 -2.92
C VAL A 510 7.65 29.80 -2.34
N SER A 511 8.43 30.54 -3.12
CA SER A 511 9.11 31.77 -2.66
C SER A 511 8.18 32.98 -2.66
N ALA A 512 7.48 33.20 -3.78
CA ALA A 512 6.56 34.31 -3.95
C ALA A 512 5.39 33.92 -4.86
N ILE A 513 4.26 34.59 -4.68
CA ILE A 513 3.07 34.43 -5.51
C ILE A 513 2.62 35.83 -5.93
N GLU A 514 2.59 36.07 -7.23
CA GLU A 514 2.14 37.33 -7.82
C GLU A 514 0.80 37.12 -8.54
N SER A 515 0.28 38.17 -9.18
CA SER A 515 -1.02 38.09 -9.87
C SER A 515 -1.00 37.23 -11.14
N THR A 516 0.18 36.95 -11.70
CA THR A 516 0.36 36.25 -12.98
C THR A 516 1.20 34.99 -12.91
N ASP A 517 1.94 34.80 -11.82
CA ASP A 517 2.88 33.70 -11.70
C ASP A 517 3.21 33.35 -10.24
N VAL A 518 3.87 32.21 -10.11
CA VAL A 518 4.47 31.70 -8.88
C VAL A 518 5.97 31.60 -9.08
N LEU A 519 6.73 32.10 -8.10
CA LEU A 519 8.17 31.93 -8.02
C LEU A 519 8.48 30.78 -7.05
N LEU A 520 9.14 29.74 -7.56
CA LEU A 520 9.62 28.60 -6.79
C LEU A 520 11.13 28.72 -6.59
N GLN A 521 11.62 28.36 -5.41
CA GLN A 521 13.05 28.24 -5.13
C GLN A 521 13.43 26.77 -5.15
N THR A 522 14.35 26.37 -6.02
CA THR A 522 14.92 25.01 -6.09
C THR A 522 16.41 25.03 -5.76
N GLU A 523 17.03 23.85 -5.71
CA GLU A 523 18.49 23.71 -5.57
C GLU A 523 19.25 24.24 -6.81
N GLU A 524 18.63 24.19 -7.99
CA GLU A 524 19.20 24.68 -9.25
C GLU A 524 19.03 26.20 -9.44
N GLY A 525 18.12 26.82 -8.68
CA GLY A 525 17.87 28.25 -8.71
C GLY A 525 16.38 28.62 -8.64
N PRO A 526 16.04 29.91 -8.79
CA PRO A 526 14.65 30.34 -8.84
C PRO A 526 14.00 29.95 -10.17
N LEU A 527 12.83 29.32 -10.11
CA LEU A 527 11.99 28.95 -11.26
C LEU A 527 10.68 29.75 -11.23
N ARG A 528 10.32 30.37 -12.35
CA ARG A 528 9.08 31.14 -12.49
C ARG A 528 8.05 30.36 -13.31
N ILE A 529 6.90 30.06 -12.72
CA ILE A 529 5.79 29.36 -13.36
C ILE A 529 4.66 30.34 -13.61
N THR A 530 4.34 30.58 -14.88
CA THR A 530 3.28 31.50 -15.29
C THR A 530 1.94 30.81 -15.36
N LEU A 531 0.88 31.51 -14.97
CA LEU A 531 -0.48 31.01 -15.10
C LEU A 531 -0.81 30.89 -16.61
N PRO A 532 -1.28 29.71 -17.09
CA PRO A 532 -1.63 29.53 -18.49
C PRO A 532 -2.64 30.58 -18.98
N LEU A 533 -2.55 30.91 -20.26
CA LEU A 533 -3.60 31.71 -20.90
C LEU A 533 -4.86 30.84 -21.07
N PRO A 534 -6.07 31.43 -20.92
CA PRO A 534 -7.29 30.68 -21.13
C PRO A 534 -7.35 30.17 -22.58
N THR A 535 -7.49 28.86 -22.75
CA THR A 535 -7.73 28.21 -24.04
C THR A 535 -9.08 28.68 -24.58
N ARG A 536 -9.10 29.07 -25.86
CA ARG A 536 -10.30 29.62 -26.54
C ARG A 536 -11.20 28.52 -27.08
#